data_AF-A0A932GRR3-F1
#
_entry.id   AF-A0A932GRR3-F1
#
_cell.length_a   1.000
_cell.length_b   1.000
_cell.length_c   1.000
_cell.angle_alpha   90.00
_cell.angle_beta   90.00
_cell.angle_gamma   90.00
#
_symmetry.space_group_name_H-M   'P 1'
#
loop_
_entity.id
_entity.type
_entity.pdbx_description
1 polymer ?
#
loop_
_entity_poly.entity_id
_entity_poly.type
_entity_poly.pdbx_seq_one_letter_code
_entity_poly.pdbx_strand_id
1 'polypeptide(L)'
;MIRSFRDRGTEDIFDGSDTRVARRTCPRALWATVRRKLDQINRVRDLRDLATPPGNRLERLRGNRSGQHSIRVNEQYRVCFRPLTHPGEMLANTALRLARVLGISADFWLGLQVDWDL
;
A
#
# COMPACT_ATOMS: atom_id res chain seq x y z
N MET A 1 2.42 -4.03 -10.10
CA MET A 1 3.84 -3.68 -10.38
C MET A 1 4.29 -2.57 -9.45
N ILE A 2 5.41 -2.73 -8.76
CA ILE A 2 6.03 -1.69 -7.93
C ILE A 2 6.67 -0.65 -8.86
N ARG A 3 6.40 0.64 -8.60
CA ARG A 3 6.93 1.75 -9.40
C ARG A 3 8.18 2.39 -8.79
N SER A 4 8.28 2.36 -7.47
CA SER A 4 9.34 3.04 -6.72
C SER A 4 9.40 2.51 -5.30
N PHE A 5 10.57 2.61 -4.68
CA PHE A 5 10.78 2.37 -3.26
C PHE A 5 10.98 3.68 -2.52
N ARG A 6 10.53 3.75 -1.26
CA ARG A 6 10.77 4.94 -0.42
C ARG A 6 12.21 5.02 0.06
N ASP A 7 12.81 3.87 0.35
CA ASP A 7 14.16 3.77 0.90
C ASP A 7 14.97 2.70 0.16
N ARG A 8 16.29 2.95 0.11
CA ARG A 8 17.23 2.09 -0.60
C ARG A 8 17.35 0.69 0.01
N GLY A 9 17.18 0.56 1.32
CA GLY A 9 17.29 -0.74 1.98
C GLY A 9 16.16 -1.70 1.60
N THR A 10 14.93 -1.20 1.44
CA THR A 10 13.81 -1.99 0.93
C THR A 10 14.02 -2.42 -0.52
N GLU A 11 14.56 -1.54 -1.37
CA GLU A 11 14.94 -1.84 -2.75
C GLU A 11 16.05 -2.90 -2.81
N ASP A 12 17.12 -2.72 -2.04
CA ASP A 12 18.22 -3.69 -1.97
C ASP A 12 17.71 -5.07 -1.49
N ILE A 13 16.80 -5.12 -0.51
CA ILE A 13 16.16 -6.38 -0.08
C ILE A 13 15.36 -6.99 -1.23
N PHE A 14 14.60 -6.19 -1.99
CA PHE A 14 13.82 -6.66 -3.14
C PHE A 14 14.72 -7.28 -4.21
N ASP A 15 15.80 -6.59 -4.55
CA ASP A 15 16.78 -7.04 -5.56
C ASP A 15 17.65 -8.20 -5.07
N GLY A 16 17.59 -8.55 -3.78
CA GLY A 16 18.43 -9.58 -3.17
C GLY A 16 19.87 -9.13 -2.91
N SER A 17 20.12 -7.82 -2.91
CA SER A 17 21.43 -7.22 -2.65
C SER A 17 21.73 -7.17 -1.16
N ASP A 18 22.85 -7.77 -0.76
CA ASP A 18 23.27 -7.82 0.64
C ASP A 18 24.09 -6.58 1.05
N THR A 19 23.41 -5.43 1.15
CA THR A 19 24.05 -4.15 1.50
C THR A 19 23.95 -3.84 2.99
N ARG A 20 24.82 -2.93 3.46
CA ARG A 20 24.74 -2.43 4.85
C ARG A 20 23.39 -1.76 5.15
N VAL A 21 22.79 -1.09 4.16
CA VAL A 21 21.50 -0.41 4.33
C VAL A 21 20.38 -1.43 4.46
N ALA A 22 20.35 -2.46 3.61
CA ALA A 22 19.41 -3.57 3.71
C ALA A 22 19.45 -4.26 5.08
N ARG A 23 20.65 -4.51 5.61
CA ARG A 23 20.83 -5.14 6.94
C ARG A 23 20.32 -4.26 8.10
N ARG A 24 20.30 -2.94 7.91
CA ARG A 24 19.74 -1.99 8.89
C ARG A 24 18.22 -1.86 8.78
N THR A 25 17.64 -2.09 7.60
CA THR A 25 16.18 -2.01 7.39
C THR A 25 15.43 -3.09 8.16
N CYS A 26 15.89 -4.34 8.11
CA CYS A 26 15.38 -5.42 8.96
C CYS A 26 16.37 -6.59 9.08
N PRO A 27 16.23 -7.45 10.12
CA PRO A 27 17.06 -8.63 10.30
C PRO A 27 17.07 -9.53 9.06
N ARG A 28 18.24 -10.04 8.69
CA ARG A 28 18.44 -10.88 7.49
C ARG A 28 17.52 -12.12 7.46
N ALA A 29 17.19 -12.67 8.63
CA ALA A 29 16.25 -13.78 8.77
C ALA A 29 14.85 -13.47 8.20
N LEU A 30 14.45 -12.19 8.14
CA LEU A 30 13.15 -11.79 7.62
C LEU A 30 13.16 -11.53 6.10
N TRP A 31 14.33 -11.46 5.45
CA TRP A 31 14.42 -11.02 4.06
C TRP A 31 13.67 -11.93 3.08
N ALA A 32 13.66 -13.24 3.31
CA ALA A 32 12.89 -14.16 2.49
C ALA A 32 11.38 -13.84 2.56
N THR A 33 10.86 -13.59 3.76
CA THR A 33 9.45 -13.22 3.96
C THR A 33 9.16 -11.85 3.36
N VAL A 34 10.03 -10.85 3.59
CA VAL A 34 9.87 -9.49 3.05
C VAL A 34 9.84 -9.52 1.52
N ARG A 35 10.79 -10.21 0.88
CA ARG A 35 10.80 -10.38 -0.59
C ARG A 35 9.51 -10.99 -1.10
N ARG A 36 9.04 -12.09 -0.49
CA ARG A 36 7.77 -12.70 -0.86
C ARG A 36 6.57 -11.73 -0.76
N LYS A 37 6.55 -10.87 0.27
CA LYS A 37 5.50 -9.84 0.42
C LYS A 37 5.61 -8.76 -0.66
N LEU A 38 6.82 -8.30 -0.96
CA LEU A 38 7.08 -7.34 -2.04
C LEU A 38 6.72 -7.91 -3.41
N ASP A 39 7.02 -9.19 -3.67
CA ASP A 39 6.61 -9.89 -4.88
C ASP A 39 5.09 -9.98 -5.04
N GLN A 40 4.37 -10.24 -3.94
CA GLN A 40 2.90 -10.18 -3.96
C GLN A 40 2.42 -8.79 -4.36
N ILE A 41 2.91 -7.73 -3.69
CA ILE A 41 2.57 -6.33 -4.05
C ILE A 41 2.93 -6.03 -5.51
N ASN A 42 4.05 -6.55 -6.00
CA ASN A 42 4.49 -6.33 -7.37
C ASN A 42 3.57 -6.99 -8.40
N ARG A 43 2.89 -8.10 -8.05
CA ARG A 43 2.06 -8.89 -8.96
C ARG A 43 0.58 -8.54 -8.94
N VAL A 44 0.05 -8.06 -7.81
CA VAL A 44 -1.39 -7.81 -7.69
C VAL A 44 -1.87 -6.70 -8.64
N ARG A 45 -3.08 -6.91 -9.15
CA ARG A 45 -3.83 -5.93 -9.95
C ARG A 45 -4.82 -5.18 -9.07
N ASP A 46 -5.49 -5.89 -8.17
CA ASP A 46 -6.41 -5.31 -7.19
C ASP A 46 -5.76 -5.34 -5.79
N LEU A 47 -5.99 -4.28 -5.01
CA LEU A 47 -5.53 -4.19 -3.63
C LEU A 47 -6.14 -5.29 -2.74
N ARG A 48 -7.40 -5.68 -3.01
CA ARG A 48 -8.13 -6.71 -2.26
C ARG A 48 -7.46 -8.07 -2.33
N ASP A 49 -6.75 -8.36 -3.43
CA ASP A 49 -5.99 -9.61 -3.58
C ASP A 49 -4.93 -9.78 -2.50
N LEU A 50 -4.39 -8.68 -1.95
CA LEU A 50 -3.41 -8.73 -0.87
C LEU A 50 -4.02 -9.11 0.49
N ALA A 51 -5.34 -9.19 0.64
CA ALA A 51 -5.97 -9.78 1.82
C ALA A 51 -5.76 -11.30 1.88
N THR A 52 -5.49 -11.92 0.72
CA THR A 52 -5.14 -13.33 0.60
C THR A 52 -3.62 -13.46 0.38
N PRO A 53 -2.89 -14.25 1.19
CA PRO A 53 -3.34 -15.09 2.30
C PRO A 53 -3.67 -14.31 3.60
N PRO A 54 -4.47 -14.86 4.52
CA PRO A 54 -4.93 -14.16 5.75
C PRO A 54 -3.80 -13.60 6.62
N GLY A 55 -2.63 -14.24 6.59
CA GLY A 55 -1.43 -13.77 7.30
C GLY A 55 -0.88 -12.42 6.80
N ASN A 56 -1.35 -11.92 5.66
CA ASN A 56 -1.02 -10.57 5.19
C ASN A 56 -1.62 -9.50 6.11
N ARG A 57 -2.78 -9.75 6.72
CA ARG A 57 -3.51 -8.79 7.56
C ARG A 57 -3.47 -7.38 6.94
N LEU A 58 -3.97 -7.29 5.70
CA LEU A 58 -3.99 -6.06 4.93
C LEU A 58 -4.71 -4.97 5.75
N GLU A 59 -4.03 -3.84 5.95
CA GLU A 59 -4.50 -2.76 6.80
C GLU A 59 -4.37 -1.42 6.07
N ARG A 60 -5.47 -0.67 6.00
CA ARG A 60 -5.45 0.74 5.57
C ARG A 60 -4.98 1.62 6.72
N LEU A 61 -3.90 2.36 6.51
CA LEU A 61 -3.30 3.22 7.53
C LEU A 61 -4.07 4.53 7.67
N ARG A 62 -4.07 5.08 8.89
CA ARG A 62 -4.83 6.28 9.27
C ARG A 62 -3.92 7.45 9.66
N GLY A 63 -4.50 8.63 9.87
CA GLY A 63 -3.80 9.85 10.29
C GLY A 63 -2.79 10.35 9.24
N ASN A 64 -1.57 10.68 9.66
CA ASN A 64 -0.48 11.19 8.80
C ASN A 64 -0.04 10.18 7.71
N ARG A 65 -0.52 8.94 7.78
CA ARG A 65 -0.23 7.88 6.81
C ARG A 65 -1.47 7.50 5.99
N SER A 66 -2.52 8.33 6.01
CA SER A 66 -3.70 8.13 5.17
C SER A 66 -3.32 7.97 3.69
N GLY A 67 -4.00 7.05 3.02
CA GLY A 67 -3.70 6.64 1.63
C GLY A 67 -2.55 5.64 1.50
N GLN A 68 -1.92 5.21 2.60
CA GLN A 68 -1.03 4.06 2.60
C GLN A 68 -1.73 2.82 3.13
N HIS A 69 -1.22 1.66 2.71
CA HIS A 69 -1.61 0.35 3.19
C HIS A 69 -0.40 -0.36 3.80
N SER A 70 -0.64 -1.37 4.62
CA SER A 70 0.40 -2.26 5.12
C SER A 70 0.01 -3.72 5.06
N ILE A 71 0.99 -4.59 4.87
CA ILE A 71 0.88 -6.04 5.08
C ILE A 71 1.91 -6.50 6.10
N ARG A 72 1.52 -7.43 6.98
CA ARG A 72 2.32 -7.90 8.12
C ARG A 72 3.41 -8.86 7.65
N VAL A 73 4.62 -8.66 8.17
CA VAL A 73 5.74 -9.60 8.06
C VAL A 73 5.77 -10.49 9.30
N ASN A 74 5.73 -9.86 10.48
CA ASN A 74 5.60 -10.49 11.79
C ASN A 74 5.04 -9.47 12.81
N GLU A 75 5.20 -9.73 14.11
CA GLU A 75 4.68 -8.85 15.16
C GLU A 75 5.30 -7.45 15.19
N GLN A 76 6.53 -7.29 14.72
CA GLN A 76 7.28 -6.03 14.77
C GLN A 76 7.36 -5.34 13.39
N TYR A 77 7.37 -6.09 12.29
CA TYR A 77 7.66 -5.58 10.95
C TYR A 77 6.44 -5.65 10.03
N ARG A 78 6.29 -4.60 9.21
CA ARG A 78 5.24 -4.46 8.20
C ARG A 78 5.83 -3.86 6.93
N VAL A 79 5.41 -4.35 5.77
CA VAL A 79 5.66 -3.67 4.50
C VAL A 79 4.56 -2.63 4.33
N CYS A 80 4.94 -1.37 4.15
CA CYS A 80 4.01 -0.28 3.93
C CYS A 80 4.17 0.27 2.52
N PHE A 81 3.06 0.52 1.83
CA PHE A 81 3.08 0.95 0.44
C PHE A 81 1.88 1.86 0.14
N ARG A 82 1.99 2.60 -0.96
CA ARG A 82 0.88 3.37 -1.52
C ARG A 82 0.46 2.68 -2.83
N PRO A 83 -0.78 2.19 -2.95
CA PRO A 83 -1.26 1.69 -4.23
C PRO A 83 -1.31 2.83 -5.24
N LEU A 84 -1.10 2.51 -6.52
CA LEU A 84 -1.41 3.44 -7.58
C LEU A 84 -2.95 3.50 -7.65
N THR A 85 -3.53 4.63 -7.27
CA THR A 85 -4.94 4.91 -7.57
C THR A 85 -5.13 4.79 -9.08
N HIS A 86 -6.05 3.93 -9.52
CA HIS A 86 -6.47 3.93 -10.91
C HIS A 86 -7.08 5.31 -11.25
N PRO A 87 -6.98 5.80 -12.49
CA PRO A 87 -7.58 7.08 -12.90
C PRO A 87 -9.12 7.18 -12.78
N GLY A 88 -9.79 6.21 -12.14
CA GLY A 88 -11.20 6.27 -11.74
C GLY A 88 -11.44 6.34 -10.22
N GLU A 89 -10.42 6.14 -9.37
CA GLU A 89 -10.57 6.32 -7.93
C GLU A 89 -10.53 7.82 -7.61
N MET A 90 -11.64 8.34 -7.11
CA MET A 90 -11.77 9.76 -6.85
C MET A 90 -10.88 10.18 -5.68
N LEU A 91 -9.79 10.91 -5.97
CA LEU A 91 -8.92 11.45 -4.94
C LEU A 91 -9.69 12.37 -3.98
N ALA A 92 -9.35 12.36 -2.69
CA ALA A 92 -10.04 13.16 -1.67
C ALA A 92 -10.02 14.68 -1.95
N ASN A 93 -8.97 15.19 -2.60
CA ASN A 93 -8.91 16.58 -3.06
C ASN A 93 -9.93 16.86 -4.19
N THR A 94 -10.16 15.92 -5.09
CA THR A 94 -11.20 15.97 -6.11
C THR A 94 -12.58 15.89 -5.45
N ALA A 95 -12.77 15.05 -4.42
CA ALA A 95 -13.99 15.01 -3.62
C ALA A 95 -14.33 16.32 -2.93
N LEU A 96 -13.34 16.95 -2.32
CA LEU A 96 -13.53 18.26 -1.70
C LEU A 96 -13.85 19.36 -2.74
N ARG A 97 -13.25 19.28 -3.94
CA ARG A 97 -13.55 20.22 -5.03
C ARG A 97 -14.97 20.03 -5.58
N LEU A 98 -15.37 18.79 -5.84
CA LEU A 98 -16.73 18.47 -6.31
C LEU A 98 -17.77 18.77 -5.25
N ALA A 99 -17.47 18.56 -3.96
CA ALA A 99 -18.36 18.93 -2.88
C ALA A 99 -18.67 20.44 -2.84
N ARG A 100 -17.66 21.28 -3.09
CA ARG A 100 -17.84 22.73 -3.18
C ARG A 100 -18.67 23.16 -4.40
N VAL A 101 -18.52 22.45 -5.53
CA VAL A 101 -19.21 22.82 -6.78
C VAL A 101 -20.64 22.29 -6.82
N LEU A 102 -20.86 21.08 -6.29
CA LEU A 102 -22.12 20.34 -6.44
C LEU A 102 -22.95 20.31 -5.16
N GLY A 103 -22.43 20.81 -4.03
CA GLY A 103 -23.14 20.84 -2.74
C GLY A 103 -23.34 19.45 -2.09
N ILE A 104 -22.71 18.41 -2.64
CA ILE A 104 -22.80 17.03 -2.18
C ILE A 104 -21.57 16.69 -1.32
N SER A 105 -21.72 15.97 -0.21
CA SER A 105 -20.61 15.74 0.72
C SER A 105 -19.41 15.02 0.06
N ALA A 106 -18.20 15.34 0.52
CA ALA A 106 -17.00 14.63 0.04
C ALA A 106 -17.06 13.13 0.35
N ASP A 107 -17.71 12.75 1.47
CA ASP A 107 -17.91 11.37 1.87
C ASP A 107 -18.81 10.59 0.90
N PHE A 108 -19.85 11.24 0.33
CA PHE A 108 -20.68 10.63 -0.72
C PHE A 108 -19.84 10.24 -1.92
N TRP A 109 -18.98 11.14 -2.40
CA TRP A 109 -18.16 10.88 -3.57
C TRP A 109 -17.05 9.87 -3.33
N LEU A 110 -16.49 9.85 -2.12
CA LEU A 110 -15.53 8.84 -1.69
C LEU A 110 -16.19 7.47 -1.47
N GLY A 111 -17.47 7.45 -1.09
CA GLY A 111 -18.29 6.24 -0.92
C GLY A 111 -18.83 5.68 -2.23
N LEU A 112 -18.96 6.51 -3.26
CA LEU A 112 -19.51 6.11 -4.56
C LEU A 112 -18.77 4.94 -5.20
N GLN A 113 -17.46 4.82 -4.94
CA GLN A 113 -16.64 3.74 -5.44
C GLN A 113 -16.89 2.41 -4.68
N VAL A 114 -17.21 2.49 -3.39
CA VAL A 114 -17.54 1.34 -2.55
C VAL A 114 -18.93 0.80 -2.90
N ASP A 115 -19.87 1.69 -3.24
CA ASP A 115 -21.27 1.33 -3.50
C ASP A 115 -21.51 0.80 -4.93
N TRP A 116 -20.63 1.09 -5.89
CA TRP A 116 -20.79 0.71 -7.31
C TRP A 116 -19.73 -0.28 -7.84
N ASP A 117 -18.88 -0.82 -6.96
CA ASP A 117 -17.85 -1.84 -7.29
C ASP A 117 -16.97 -1.42 -8.52
N LEU A 118 -16.67 -0.11 -8.61
CA LEU A 118 -15.84 0.51 -9.67
C LEU A 118 -14.34 0.50 -9.34
#